data_AF-A0A193QKX8-F1
#
_entry.id   AF-A0A193QKX8-F1
#
_cell.length_a   1.000
_cell.length_b   1.000
_cell.length_c   1.000
_cell.angle_alpha   90.00
_cell.angle_beta   90.00
_cell.angle_gamma   90.00
#
_symmetry.space_group_name_H-M   'P 1'
#
loop_
_entity.id
_entity.type
_entity.pdbx_description
1 polymer ?
#
loop_
_entity_poly.entity_id
_entity_poly.type
_entity_poly.pdbx_seq_one_letter_code
_entity_poly.pdbx_strand_id
1 'polypeptide(L)'
;MIAHVVAQFIADTNNSDVADDGDLDKLQAGLIQALSKNVNNTVPAASLKTAGITQLSSATDSESETLAAMPKAVKAIVDNLSGGRLLNIQSFTRSGTYTPTPGTRKVKVILTGGGASGG
;
A
#
# COMPACT_ATOMS: atom_id res chain seq x y z
N MET A 1 -6.73 46.11 1.19
CA MET A 1 -7.69 45.05 1.53
C MET A 1 -7.11 43.64 1.37
N ILE A 2 -6.37 43.32 0.30
CA ILE A 2 -5.79 41.96 0.11
C ILE A 2 -4.72 41.57 1.15
N ALA A 3 -3.84 42.49 1.58
CA ALA A 3 -2.81 42.19 2.58
C ALA A 3 -3.37 41.84 3.97
N HIS A 4 -4.48 42.47 4.38
CA HIS A 4 -5.11 42.23 5.68
C HIS A 4 -5.74 40.83 5.76
N VAL A 5 -6.37 40.35 4.69
CA VAL A 5 -6.97 39.00 4.68
C VAL A 5 -5.91 37.91 4.83
N VAL A 6 -4.76 38.07 4.18
CA VAL A 6 -3.64 37.13 4.28
C VAL A 6 -3.03 37.18 5.69
N ALA A 7 -2.79 38.38 6.22
CA ALA A 7 -2.26 38.56 7.58
C ALA A 7 -3.20 37.94 8.63
N GLN A 8 -4.51 38.19 8.52
CA GLN A 8 -5.52 37.63 9.42
C GLN A 8 -5.56 36.10 9.34
N PHE A 9 -5.51 35.53 8.13
CA PHE A 9 -5.48 34.08 7.97
C PHE A 9 -4.25 33.44 8.64
N ILE A 10 -3.07 34.06 8.51
CA ILE A 10 -1.85 33.60 9.16
C ILE A 10 -1.98 33.71 10.68
N ALA A 11 -2.47 34.84 11.18
CA ALA A 11 -2.67 35.08 12.61
C ALA A 11 -3.62 34.07 13.24
N ASP A 12 -4.78 33.85 12.64
CA ASP A 12 -5.80 32.92 13.16
C ASP A 12 -5.35 31.47 13.06
N THR A 13 -4.70 31.10 11.95
CA THR A 13 -4.32 29.70 11.72
C THR A 13 -3.07 29.32 12.52
N ASN A 14 -2.06 30.19 12.59
CA ASN A 14 -0.79 29.90 13.24
C ASN A 14 -0.71 30.40 14.69
N ASN A 15 -1.71 31.15 15.18
CA ASN A 15 -1.64 31.84 16.49
C ASN A 15 -0.44 32.80 16.59
N SER A 16 -0.05 33.40 15.47
CA SER A 16 1.09 34.32 15.39
C SER A 16 0.76 35.48 14.47
N ASP A 17 0.84 36.70 15.00
CA ASP A 17 0.60 37.91 14.23
C ASP A 17 1.67 38.10 13.14
N VAL A 18 1.29 38.82 12.10
CA VAL A 18 2.16 39.17 10.97
C VAL A 18 2.62 40.62 11.14
N ALA A 19 3.92 40.83 11.23
CA ALA A 19 4.49 42.17 11.30
C ALA A 19 4.48 42.86 9.92
N ASP A 20 4.24 44.17 9.91
CA ASP A 20 4.40 45.04 8.75
C ASP A 20 5.83 45.63 8.72
N ASP A 21 6.83 44.75 8.64
CA ASP A 21 8.26 45.11 8.66
C ASP A 21 8.93 45.00 7.26
N GLY A 22 8.14 44.66 6.23
CA GLY A 22 8.63 44.43 4.87
C GLY A 22 9.33 43.08 4.66
N ASP A 23 9.34 42.19 5.65
CA ASP A 23 9.96 40.86 5.57
C ASP A 23 9.05 39.88 4.81
N LEU A 24 9.22 39.86 3.49
CA LEU A 24 8.44 38.99 2.59
C LEU A 24 8.71 37.50 2.82
N ASP A 25 9.90 37.13 3.30
CA ASP A 25 10.28 35.73 3.55
C ASP A 25 9.52 35.18 4.76
N LYS A 26 9.44 35.96 5.85
CA LYS A 26 8.61 35.61 7.01
C LYS A 26 7.13 35.51 6.64
N LEU A 27 6.62 36.45 5.85
CA LEU A 27 5.23 36.43 5.38
C LEU A 27 4.95 35.15 4.56
N GLN A 28 5.82 34.82 3.61
CA GLN A 28 5.68 33.63 2.77
C GLN A 28 5.74 32.34 3.60
N ALA A 29 6.70 32.22 4.52
CA ALA A 29 6.83 31.06 5.39
C ALA A 29 5.59 30.90 6.29
N GLY A 30 5.11 31.98 6.89
CA GLY A 30 3.88 32.00 7.69
C GLY A 30 2.65 31.58 6.89
N LEU A 31 2.53 32.05 5.65
CA LEU A 31 1.43 31.65 4.75
C LEU A 31 1.49 30.15 4.41
N ILE A 32 2.65 29.62 4.05
CA ILE A 32 2.82 28.19 3.73
C ILE A 32 2.47 27.32 4.94
N GLN A 33 2.90 27.73 6.13
CA GLN A 33 2.57 27.05 7.37
C GLN A 33 1.07 27.08 7.66
N ALA A 34 0.43 28.24 7.49
CA ALA A 34 -1.00 28.40 7.71
C ALA A 34 -1.81 27.54 6.73
N LEU A 35 -1.44 27.53 5.45
CA LEU A 35 -2.08 26.66 4.45
C LEU A 35 -1.95 25.18 4.81
N SER A 36 -0.74 24.75 5.20
CA SER A 36 -0.49 23.36 5.59
C SER A 36 -1.30 22.95 6.83
N LYS A 37 -1.36 23.82 7.85
CA LYS A 37 -2.13 23.58 9.07
C LYS A 37 -3.64 23.60 8.79
N ASN A 38 -4.11 24.51 7.94
CA ASN A 38 -5.51 24.55 7.52
C ASN A 38 -5.92 23.26 6.78
N VAL A 39 -5.08 22.75 5.87
CA VAL A 39 -5.32 21.46 5.20
C VAL A 39 -5.43 20.33 6.23
N ASN A 40 -4.50 20.24 7.19
CA ASN A 40 -4.54 19.20 8.22
C ASN A 40 -5.76 19.29 9.16
N ASN A 41 -6.30 20.50 9.37
CA ASN A 41 -7.47 20.71 10.23
C ASN A 41 -8.80 20.50 9.50
N THR A 42 -8.85 20.74 8.19
CA THR A 42 -10.09 20.74 7.40
C THR A 42 -10.28 19.49 6.55
N VAL A 43 -9.19 18.82 6.18
CA VAL A 43 -9.21 17.57 5.42
C VAL A 43 -8.92 16.42 6.37
N PRO A 44 -9.90 15.55 6.67
CA PRO A 44 -9.66 14.43 7.58
C PRO A 44 -8.76 13.37 6.94
N ALA A 45 -8.31 12.42 7.75
CA ALA A 45 -7.73 11.18 7.23
C ALA A 45 -8.79 10.40 6.44
N ALA A 46 -8.38 9.80 5.32
CA ALA A 46 -9.27 8.96 4.53
C ALA A 46 -9.68 7.70 5.31
N SER A 47 -10.92 7.27 5.14
CA SER A 47 -11.45 6.00 5.65
C SER A 47 -12.49 5.43 4.68
N LEU A 48 -13.00 4.24 4.98
CA LEU A 48 -14.07 3.62 4.18
C LEU A 48 -15.38 4.42 4.16
N LYS A 49 -15.57 5.36 5.10
CA LYS A 49 -16.81 6.17 5.24
C LYS A 49 -16.59 7.66 4.99
N THR A 50 -15.37 8.14 5.11
CA THR A 50 -15.04 9.56 5.05
C THR A 50 -13.90 9.76 4.05
N ALA A 51 -14.13 10.57 3.02
CA ALA A 51 -13.09 10.97 2.09
C ALA A 51 -12.03 11.83 2.81
N GLY A 52 -10.76 11.70 2.42
CA GLY A 52 -9.66 12.38 3.08
C GLY A 52 -8.31 12.12 2.41
N ILE A 53 -7.23 12.39 3.13
CA ILE A 53 -5.85 12.14 2.67
C ILE A 53 -5.31 10.86 3.34
N THR A 54 -4.54 10.06 2.59
CA THR A 54 -3.81 8.87 3.09
C THR A 54 -2.37 8.92 2.60
N GLN A 55 -1.44 8.39 3.39
CA GLN A 55 -0.05 8.23 2.98
C GLN A 55 0.11 6.96 2.15
N LEU A 56 1.00 7.00 1.16
CA LEU A 56 1.31 5.84 0.33
C LEU A 56 2.36 4.95 1.03
N SER A 57 2.19 3.63 0.91
CA SER A 57 3.16 2.65 1.38
C SER A 57 3.69 1.81 0.22
N SER A 58 5.00 1.58 0.23
CA SER A 58 5.70 0.65 -0.67
C SER A 58 5.94 -0.72 -0.05
N ALA A 59 5.51 -0.96 1.19
CA ALA A 59 5.66 -2.24 1.86
C ALA A 59 4.81 -3.33 1.17
N THR A 60 5.33 -4.55 1.12
CA THR A 60 4.65 -5.72 0.50
C THR A 60 3.99 -6.64 1.53
N ASP A 61 4.12 -6.32 2.80
CA ASP A 61 3.74 -7.11 3.98
C ASP A 61 3.16 -6.22 5.11
N SER A 62 2.63 -5.05 4.74
CA SER A 62 2.07 -4.10 5.70
C SER A 62 0.64 -4.47 6.10
N GLU A 63 0.40 -4.56 7.41
CA GLU A 63 -0.92 -4.74 8.02
C GLU A 63 -1.66 -3.41 8.28
N SER A 64 -1.10 -2.27 7.86
CA SER A 64 -1.71 -0.96 8.06
C SER A 64 -2.99 -0.78 7.23
N GLU A 65 -4.09 -0.43 7.89
CA GLU A 65 -5.37 -0.06 7.26
C GLU A 65 -5.48 1.46 6.96
N THR A 66 -4.49 2.26 7.38
CA THR A 66 -4.50 3.72 7.20
C THR A 66 -3.63 4.20 6.04
N LEU A 67 -2.79 3.32 5.49
CA LEU A 67 -1.90 3.58 4.36
C LEU A 67 -2.45 2.97 3.07
N ALA A 68 -2.34 3.69 1.96
CA ALA A 68 -2.70 3.15 0.65
C ALA A 68 -1.51 2.41 0.00
N ALA A 69 -1.78 1.20 -0.52
CA ALA A 69 -0.77 0.42 -1.22
C ALA A 69 -0.41 1.03 -2.59
N MET A 70 0.88 1.09 -2.90
CA MET A 70 1.34 1.48 -4.24
C MET A 70 1.18 0.34 -5.27
N PRO A 71 0.83 0.63 -6.54
CA PRO A 71 0.74 -0.41 -7.59
C PRO A 71 2.02 -1.24 -7.75
N LYS A 72 3.20 -0.64 -7.52
CA LYS A 72 4.49 -1.35 -7.55
C LYS A 72 4.60 -2.39 -6.43
N ALA A 73 4.14 -2.09 -5.22
CA ALA A 73 4.12 -3.03 -4.11
C ALA A 73 3.15 -4.19 -4.39
N VAL A 74 1.96 -3.88 -4.92
CA VAL A 74 0.98 -4.90 -5.34
C VAL A 74 1.57 -5.80 -6.43
N LYS A 75 2.22 -5.22 -7.45
CA LYS A 75 2.87 -5.98 -8.52
C LYS A 75 3.98 -6.89 -7.96
N ALA A 76 4.80 -6.40 -7.03
CA ALA A 76 5.87 -7.19 -6.43
C ALA A 76 5.32 -8.43 -5.70
N ILE A 77 4.20 -8.31 -4.98
CA ILE A 77 3.52 -9.45 -4.35
C ILE A 77 3.06 -10.45 -5.42
N VAL A 78 2.38 -9.96 -6.46
CA VAL A 78 1.89 -10.82 -7.55
C VAL A 78 3.03 -11.55 -8.26
N ASP A 79 4.14 -10.86 -8.54
CA ASP A 79 5.31 -11.45 -9.19
C ASP A 79 5.96 -12.52 -8.28
N ASN A 80 6.07 -12.28 -6.97
CA ASN A 80 6.55 -13.27 -6.01
C ASN A 80 5.64 -14.53 -5.96
N LEU A 81 4.31 -14.35 -5.95
CA LEU A 81 3.34 -15.46 -5.95
C LEU A 81 3.33 -16.24 -7.29
N SER A 82 3.68 -15.59 -8.40
CA SER A 82 3.76 -16.23 -9.71
C SER A 82 4.89 -17.28 -9.84
N GLY A 83 5.79 -17.35 -8.85
CA GLY A 83 6.90 -18.31 -8.78
C GLY A 83 6.49 -19.79 -8.74
N GLY A 84 5.24 -20.09 -8.34
CA GLY A 84 4.66 -21.43 -8.50
C GLY A 84 3.53 -21.70 -7.52
N ARG A 85 2.38 -22.15 -8.06
CA ARG A 85 1.26 -22.71 -7.29
C ARG A 85 1.09 -24.18 -7.66
N LEU A 86 0.60 -24.99 -6.73
CA LEU A 86 0.14 -26.35 -7.05
C LEU A 86 -0.98 -26.27 -8.10
N LEU A 87 -0.81 -26.97 -9.22
CA LEU A 87 -1.80 -26.98 -10.30
C LEU A 87 -2.77 -28.15 -10.18
N ASN A 88 -2.25 -29.35 -9.90
CA ASN A 88 -3.04 -30.57 -9.79
C ASN A 88 -2.27 -31.65 -9.03
N ILE A 89 -2.99 -32.57 -8.38
CA ILE A 89 -2.46 -33.83 -7.84
C ILE A 89 -3.07 -34.98 -8.65
N GLN A 90 -2.24 -35.81 -9.26
CA GLN A 90 -2.68 -37.02 -9.95
C GLN A 90 -2.15 -38.25 -9.21
N SER A 91 -3.05 -39.17 -8.85
CA SER A 91 -2.74 -40.40 -8.13
C SER A 91 -2.93 -41.62 -9.03
N PHE A 92 -1.97 -42.54 -9.02
CA PHE A 92 -2.01 -43.78 -9.79
C PHE A 92 -1.88 -44.97 -8.83
N THR A 93 -2.87 -45.86 -8.82
CA THR A 93 -2.85 -47.11 -8.03
C THR A 93 -2.44 -48.33 -8.86
N ARG A 94 -2.33 -48.14 -10.17
CA ARG A 94 -1.79 -49.06 -11.19
C ARG A 94 -0.90 -48.24 -12.12
N SER A 95 0.03 -48.87 -12.84
CA SER A 95 0.86 -48.16 -13.81
C SER A 95 0.00 -47.41 -14.84
N GLY A 96 0.42 -46.19 -15.18
CA GLY A 96 -0.31 -45.30 -16.07
C GLY A 96 0.58 -44.19 -16.61
N THR A 97 0.09 -43.49 -17.63
CA THR A 97 0.80 -42.34 -18.22
C THR A 97 0.37 -41.06 -17.51
N TYR A 98 1.33 -40.28 -17.01
CA TYR A 98 1.07 -38.94 -16.51
C TYR A 98 0.94 -37.96 -17.67
N THR A 99 -0.21 -37.29 -17.77
CA THR A 99 -0.40 -36.15 -18.69
C THR A 99 -0.30 -34.85 -17.89
N PRO A 100 0.75 -34.03 -18.10
CA PRO A 100 0.90 -32.77 -17.37
C PRO A 100 -0.29 -31.84 -17.62
N THR A 101 -0.85 -31.28 -16.56
CA THR A 101 -1.83 -30.20 -16.68
C THR A 101 -1.12 -28.99 -17.33
N PRO A 102 -1.73 -28.30 -18.32
CA PRO A 102 -1.12 -27.14 -18.95
C PRO A 102 -0.61 -26.12 -17.93
N GLY A 103 0.62 -25.63 -18.12
CA GLY A 103 1.29 -24.72 -17.17
C GLY A 103 2.15 -25.42 -16.11
N THR A 104 2.22 -26.75 -16.08
CA THR A 104 3.10 -27.49 -15.15
C THR A 104 4.57 -27.21 -15.47
N ARG A 105 5.29 -26.55 -14.54
CA ARG A 105 6.74 -26.25 -14.66
C ARG A 105 7.61 -27.24 -13.90
N LYS A 106 7.09 -27.81 -12.81
CA LYS A 106 7.78 -28.78 -11.95
C LYS A 106 6.76 -29.83 -11.49
N VAL A 107 7.20 -31.08 -11.36
CA VAL A 107 6.41 -32.18 -10.80
C VAL A 107 7.14 -32.72 -9.58
N LYS A 108 6.40 -32.94 -8.48
CA LYS A 108 6.88 -33.72 -7.34
C LYS A 108 6.27 -35.10 -7.43
N VAL A 109 7.10 -36.14 -7.55
CA VAL A 109 6.66 -37.53 -7.56
C VAL A 109 6.83 -38.12 -6.16
N ILE A 110 5.80 -38.82 -5.68
CA ILE A 110 5.83 -39.56 -4.42
C ILE A 110 5.47 -41.01 -4.75
N LEU A 111 6.35 -41.94 -4.38
CA LEU A 111 6.14 -43.38 -4.56
C LEU A 111 6.02 -44.03 -3.19
N THR A 112 4.97 -44.82 -2.98
CA THR A 112 4.77 -45.60 -1.75
C THR A 112 4.63 -47.06 -2.15
N GLY A 113 5.50 -47.94 -1.63
CA GLY A 113 5.46 -49.37 -1.89
C GLY A 113 4.85 -50.14 -0.71
N GLY A 114 3.80 -50.93 -0.96
CA GLY A 114 3.28 -51.91 0.00
C GLY A 114 3.92 -53.28 -0.24
N GLY A 115 4.62 -53.83 0.75
CA GLY A 115 5.23 -55.16 0.66
C GLY A 115 4.18 -56.26 0.76
N ALA A 116 4.14 -57.17 -0.22
CA ALA A 116 3.32 -58.37 -0.20
C ALA A 116 4.14 -59.55 0.34
N SER A 117 3.75 -60.10 1.49
CA SER A 117 4.29 -61.35 2.02
C SER A 117 3.54 -62.53 1.37
N GLY A 118 4.19 -63.25 0.45
CA GLY A 118 3.74 -64.57 0.02
C GLY A 118 4.25 -65.63 1.00
N GLY A 119 3.34 -66.45 1.53
CA GLY A 119 3.64 -67.54 2.48
C GLY A 119 4.11 -68.84 1.82
#